data_AF-A0A948SX38-F1
#
_entry.id   AF-A0A948SX38-F1
#
_cell.length_a   1.000
_cell.length_b   1.000
_cell.length_c   1.000
_cell.angle_alpha   90.00
_cell.angle_beta   90.00
_cell.angle_gamma   90.00
#
_symmetry.space_group_name_H-M   'P 1'
#
loop_
_entity.id
_entity.type
_entity.pdbx_description
1 polymer ?
#
loop_
_entity_poly.entity_id
_entity_poly.type
_entity_poly.pdbx_seq_one_letter_code
_entity_poly.pdbx_strand_id
1 'polypeptide(L)'
;MYWRNDGTDTYDEVASRVGVTETKPTKATVVFDADNDGRLDLLVTRDAETPTFFHNVTPVVGRYVDIRVVGTRSNRDALGAIVSVTALPGGPTKKYFTGTTGSYLSQDTALLRVGLGGGIEPVHRIEVYFPLSEETVVLSDVERNTAVEVVEPAS
;
A
#
# COMPACT_ATOMS: atom_id res chain seq x y z
N MET A 1 17.27 -4.59 8.34
CA MET A 1 16.86 -3.37 9.07
C MET A 1 15.35 -3.22 8.91
N TYR A 2 14.63 -2.97 9.99
CA TYR A 2 13.19 -2.68 9.95
C TYR A 2 12.95 -1.42 10.77
N TRP A 3 12.45 -0.37 10.14
CA TRP A 3 12.19 0.91 10.79
C TRP A 3 10.69 1.13 10.95
N ARG A 4 10.23 1.37 12.18
CA ARG A 4 8.84 1.65 12.49
C ARG A 4 8.66 3.14 12.74
N ASN A 5 7.82 3.79 11.94
CA ASN A 5 7.33 5.15 12.22
C ASN A 5 6.42 5.10 13.45
N ASP A 6 6.71 5.90 14.47
CA ASP A 6 5.95 5.97 15.73
C ASP A 6 4.83 7.02 15.72
N GLY A 7 4.69 7.77 14.63
CA GLY A 7 3.72 8.84 14.46
C GLY A 7 4.21 10.22 14.92
N THR A 8 5.46 10.35 15.37
CA THR A 8 6.06 11.63 15.80
C THR A 8 7.20 12.08 14.89
N ASP A 9 7.13 11.73 13.60
CA ASP A 9 8.18 11.95 12.59
C ASP A 9 9.53 11.29 12.95
N THR A 10 9.51 10.35 13.89
CA THR A 10 10.66 9.56 14.34
C THR A 10 10.48 8.09 13.99
N TYR A 11 11.61 7.37 13.97
CA TYR A 11 11.65 5.97 13.56
C TYR A 11 12.46 5.14 14.54
N ASP A 12 11.87 4.04 15.01
CA ASP A 12 12.57 3.02 15.80
C ASP A 12 13.12 1.92 14.89
N GLU A 13 14.37 1.49 15.08
CA GLU A 13 14.86 0.23 14.52
C GLU A 13 14.30 -0.92 15.38
N VAL A 14 13.57 -1.84 14.76
CA VAL A 14 12.80 -2.86 15.47
C VAL A 14 13.02 -4.27 14.93
N ALA A 15 13.96 -4.47 14.01
CA ALA A 15 14.17 -5.74 13.32
C ALA A 15 14.29 -6.93 14.28
N SER A 16 15.10 -6.79 15.32
CA SER A 16 15.30 -7.80 16.35
C SER A 16 14.04 -8.11 17.13
N ARG A 17 13.24 -7.08 17.45
CA ARG A 17 12.00 -7.20 18.22
C ARG A 17 10.89 -7.88 17.42
N VAL A 18 10.88 -7.73 16.09
CA VAL A 18 9.84 -8.30 15.21
C VAL A 18 10.30 -9.55 14.47
N GLY A 19 11.50 -10.07 14.76
CA GLY A 19 12.02 -11.32 14.19
C GLY A 19 12.52 -11.20 12.74
N VAL A 20 12.69 -9.98 12.21
CA VAL A 20 13.22 -9.73 10.86
C VAL A 20 14.72 -9.47 10.94
N THR A 21 15.48 -10.47 11.40
CA THR A 21 16.91 -10.37 11.74
C THR A 21 17.85 -10.88 10.65
N GLU A 22 17.32 -11.26 9.49
CA GLU A 22 18.10 -11.80 8.40
C GLU A 22 19.02 -10.74 7.77
N THR A 23 20.29 -11.11 7.58
CA THR A 23 21.38 -10.21 7.13
C THR A 23 22.06 -10.67 5.85
N LYS A 24 21.73 -11.88 5.36
CA LYS A 24 22.22 -12.37 4.06
C LYS A 24 21.83 -11.41 2.94
N PRO A 25 22.70 -11.21 1.92
CA PRO A 25 22.36 -10.43 0.74
C PRO A 25 21.05 -10.90 0.11
N THR A 26 20.15 -9.95 -0.17
CA THR A 26 18.84 -10.20 -0.76
C THR A 26 18.79 -9.71 -2.19
N LYS A 27 17.90 -10.31 -3.00
CA LYS A 27 17.59 -9.84 -4.35
C LYS A 27 16.32 -9.01 -4.33
N ALA A 28 15.23 -9.54 -3.78
CA ALA A 28 13.99 -8.80 -3.66
C ALA A 28 13.40 -8.86 -2.26
N THR A 29 12.58 -7.86 -1.99
CA THR A 29 11.68 -7.80 -0.84
C THR A 29 10.30 -7.43 -1.36
N VAL A 30 9.30 -8.27 -1.07
CA VAL A 30 7.92 -8.08 -1.51
C VAL A 30 7.03 -8.05 -0.27
N VAL A 31 6.17 -7.03 -0.19
CA VAL A 31 5.23 -6.82 0.94
C VAL A 31 3.82 -6.95 0.41
N PHE A 32 3.04 -7.87 0.95
CA PHE A 32 1.66 -8.14 0.52
C PHE A 32 0.91 -8.93 1.60
N ASP A 33 -0.42 -8.94 1.53
CA ASP A 33 -1.29 -9.69 2.43
C ASP A 33 -1.51 -11.08 1.83
N ALA A 34 -0.78 -12.10 2.30
CA ALA A 34 -0.69 -13.39 1.61
C ALA A 34 -1.91 -14.28 1.84
N ASP A 35 -2.56 -14.15 2.98
CA ASP A 35 -3.73 -14.94 3.39
C ASP A 35 -5.02 -14.12 3.52
N ASN A 36 -4.97 -12.83 3.15
CA ASN A 36 -6.09 -11.88 3.18
C ASN A 36 -6.64 -11.64 4.60
N ASP A 37 -5.76 -11.62 5.60
CA ASP A 37 -6.13 -11.38 7.00
C ASP A 37 -6.03 -9.90 7.42
N GLY A 38 -5.61 -9.03 6.50
CA GLY A 38 -5.42 -7.59 6.70
C GLY A 38 -4.02 -7.21 7.20
N ARG A 39 -3.16 -8.17 7.49
CA ARG A 39 -1.76 -7.97 7.91
C ARG A 39 -0.86 -8.14 6.69
N LEU A 40 0.08 -7.22 6.53
CA LEU A 40 1.08 -7.34 5.47
C LEU A 40 2.17 -8.31 5.91
N ASP A 41 2.40 -9.32 5.08
CA ASP A 41 3.51 -10.27 5.15
C ASP A 41 4.72 -9.77 4.36
N LEU A 42 5.84 -10.47 4.51
CA LEU A 42 7.09 -10.13 3.86
C LEU A 42 7.73 -11.38 3.23
N LEU A 43 7.93 -11.34 1.92
CA LEU A 43 8.70 -12.34 1.17
C LEU A 43 10.06 -11.76 0.79
N VAL A 44 11.13 -12.49 1.09
CA VAL A 44 12.51 -12.11 0.77
C VAL A 44 13.13 -13.16 -0.14
N THR A 45 13.62 -12.74 -1.29
CA THR A 45 14.27 -13.63 -2.27
C THR A 45 15.77 -13.42 -2.33
N ARG A 46 16.47 -14.42 -2.84
CA ARG A 46 17.93 -14.47 -2.97
C ARG A 46 18.32 -15.18 -4.26
N ASP A 47 19.59 -15.01 -4.61
CA ASP A 47 20.15 -15.68 -5.77
C ASP A 47 20.34 -17.17 -5.50
N ALA A 48 19.75 -18.03 -6.32
CA ALA A 48 19.86 -19.49 -6.22
C ALA A 48 19.58 -20.10 -4.82
N GLU A 49 18.85 -19.40 -3.97
CA GLU A 49 18.50 -19.81 -2.60
C GLU A 49 16.98 -19.85 -2.41
N THR A 50 16.52 -20.66 -1.45
CA THR A 50 15.10 -20.70 -1.07
C THR A 50 14.66 -19.34 -0.50
N PRO A 51 13.53 -18.78 -0.97
CA PRO A 51 12.97 -17.56 -0.39
C PRO A 51 12.63 -17.72 1.10
N THR A 52 12.74 -16.63 1.84
CA THR A 52 12.29 -16.56 3.23
C THR A 52 10.94 -15.87 3.27
N PHE A 53 9.94 -16.54 3.84
CA PHE A 53 8.61 -15.97 4.07
C PHE A 53 8.46 -15.63 5.55
N PHE A 54 8.13 -14.38 5.84
CA PHE A 54 7.80 -13.89 7.17
C PHE A 54 6.29 -13.64 7.22
N HIS A 55 5.59 -14.55 7.88
CA HIS A 55 4.16 -14.45 8.14
C HIS A 55 3.91 -13.48 9.30
N ASN A 56 3.05 -12.50 9.10
CA ASN A 56 2.73 -11.50 10.10
C ASN A 56 1.61 -11.97 11.04
N VAL A 57 1.99 -12.35 12.26
CA VAL A 57 1.07 -12.85 13.30
C VAL A 57 0.71 -11.80 14.36
N THR A 58 0.82 -10.49 14.06
CA THR A 58 0.50 -9.46 15.05
C THR A 58 -0.96 -9.57 15.52
N PRO A 59 -1.25 -9.37 16.82
CA PRO A 59 -2.60 -9.57 17.36
C PRO A 59 -3.60 -8.50 16.91
N VAL A 60 -3.12 -7.39 16.36
CA VAL A 60 -3.93 -6.26 15.92
C VAL A 60 -3.73 -6.06 14.43
N VAL A 61 -4.84 -6.07 13.69
CA VAL A 61 -4.86 -5.68 12.28
C VAL A 61 -4.91 -4.15 12.21
N GLY A 62 -3.97 -3.56 11.46
CA GLY A 62 -3.98 -2.12 11.21
C GLY A 62 -5.20 -1.70 10.39
N ARG A 63 -5.57 -0.42 10.46
CA ARG A 63 -6.67 0.11 9.64
C ARG A 63 -6.15 0.50 8.26
N TYR A 64 -6.84 0.06 7.22
CA TYR A 64 -6.41 0.31 5.85
C TYR A 64 -7.56 0.63 4.90
N VAL A 65 -7.23 1.02 3.68
CA VAL A 65 -8.12 0.89 2.52
C VAL A 65 -7.28 0.38 1.37
N ASP A 66 -7.80 -0.59 0.64
CA ASP A 66 -7.20 -1.10 -0.58
C ASP A 66 -7.82 -0.42 -1.79
N ILE A 67 -6.99 0.13 -2.68
CA ILE A 67 -7.45 0.92 -3.83
C ILE A 67 -6.92 0.26 -5.11
N ARG A 68 -7.83 -0.26 -5.94
CA ARG A 68 -7.51 -0.71 -7.31
C ARG A 68 -7.92 0.37 -8.29
N VAL A 69 -6.98 0.84 -9.09
CA VAL A 69 -7.25 1.83 -10.14
C VAL A 69 -7.26 1.13 -11.48
N VAL A 70 -8.26 1.41 -12.31
CA VAL A 70 -8.44 0.78 -13.62
C VAL A 70 -8.50 1.86 -14.68
N GLY A 71 -7.59 1.79 -15.66
CA GLY A 71 -7.59 2.68 -16.81
C GLY A 71 -8.52 2.18 -17.91
N THR A 72 -9.20 3.09 -18.58
CA THR A 72 -10.10 2.80 -19.71
C THR A 72 -9.65 3.52 -20.98
N ARG A 73 -9.08 4.71 -20.83
CA ARG A 73 -8.41 5.47 -21.90
C ARG A 73 -6.90 5.32 -21.80
N SER A 74 -6.39 5.31 -20.58
CA SER A 74 -5.02 4.98 -20.22
C SER A 74 -4.80 3.46 -20.25
N ASN A 75 -3.57 3.02 -19.95
CA ASN A 75 -3.27 1.60 -19.84
C ASN A 75 -4.17 0.95 -18.77
N ARG A 76 -4.50 -0.34 -18.92
CA ARG A 76 -5.47 -1.05 -18.06
C ARG A 76 -5.19 -0.95 -16.56
N ASP A 77 -3.91 -0.90 -16.19
CA ASP A 77 -3.46 -0.81 -14.79
C ASP A 77 -3.29 0.64 -14.31
N ALA A 78 -3.73 1.60 -15.12
CA ALA A 78 -3.68 3.03 -14.90
C ALA A 78 -2.31 3.56 -14.48
N LEU A 79 -1.21 2.95 -14.94
CA LEU A 79 0.16 3.33 -14.55
C LEU A 79 0.37 4.83 -14.74
N GLY A 80 0.82 5.51 -13.68
CA GLY A 80 1.02 6.96 -13.62
C GLY A 80 -0.13 7.75 -13.00
N ALA A 81 -1.27 7.14 -12.68
CA ALA A 81 -2.35 7.79 -11.95
C ALA A 81 -1.90 8.18 -10.54
N ILE A 82 -2.41 9.33 -10.07
CA ILE A 82 -2.07 9.90 -8.76
C ILE A 82 -3.24 9.64 -7.82
N VAL A 83 -2.99 8.86 -6.77
CA VAL A 83 -3.98 8.57 -5.73
C VAL A 83 -3.67 9.43 -4.51
N SER A 84 -4.61 10.31 -4.14
CA SER A 84 -4.52 11.14 -2.94
C SER A 84 -5.54 10.66 -1.91
N VAL A 85 -5.09 10.38 -0.69
CA VAL A 85 -5.93 9.88 0.40
C VAL A 85 -5.88 10.81 1.60
N THR A 86 -7.05 11.28 2.02
CA THR A 86 -7.27 12.07 3.25
C THR A 86 -8.13 11.24 4.19
N ALA A 87 -7.54 10.75 5.28
CA ALA A 87 -8.22 9.81 6.18
C ALA A 87 -9.29 10.47 7.06
N LEU A 88 -9.04 11.70 7.53
CA LEU A 88 -9.93 12.44 8.44
C LEU A 88 -10.23 13.84 7.87
N PRO A 89 -11.43 14.42 8.13
CA PRO A 89 -11.71 15.79 7.75
C PRO A 89 -10.67 16.76 8.31
N GLY A 90 -10.09 17.60 7.45
CA GLY A 90 -9.01 18.54 7.82
C GLY A 90 -7.66 17.89 8.14
N GLY A 91 -7.52 16.57 7.99
CA GLY A 91 -6.27 15.84 8.18
C GLY A 91 -5.31 15.97 6.98
N PRO A 92 -4.07 15.46 7.12
CA PRO A 92 -3.10 15.48 6.04
C PRO A 92 -3.51 14.57 4.88
N THR A 93 -3.15 14.97 3.66
CA THR A 93 -3.33 14.17 2.44
C THR A 93 -2.03 13.46 2.11
N LYS A 94 -2.09 12.12 1.96
CA LYS A 94 -0.98 11.30 1.47
C LYS A 94 -1.15 11.04 -0.02
N LYS A 95 -0.07 11.16 -0.80
CA LYS A 95 -0.06 10.89 -2.24
C LYS A 95 0.67 9.59 -2.55
N TYR A 96 0.10 8.84 -3.47
CA TYR A 96 0.59 7.58 -3.99
C TYR A 96 0.49 7.60 -5.52
N PHE A 97 1.20 6.69 -6.15
CA PHE A 97 1.20 6.54 -7.61
C PHE A 97 0.92 5.08 -7.95
N THR A 98 0.07 4.86 -8.94
CA THR A 98 -0.04 3.54 -9.57
C THR A 98 1.18 3.36 -10.47
N GLY A 99 1.87 2.24 -10.36
CA GLY A 99 3.13 2.08 -11.07
C GLY A 99 3.75 0.71 -10.91
N THR A 100 4.82 0.49 -11.67
CA THR A 100 5.74 -0.62 -11.46
C THR A 100 6.73 -0.25 -10.37
N THR A 101 6.25 -0.11 -9.14
CA THR A 101 7.11 0.08 -7.95
C THR A 101 7.50 -1.28 -7.40
N GLY A 102 8.55 -1.33 -6.60
CA GLY A 102 9.01 -2.56 -5.96
C GLY A 102 10.44 -2.44 -5.46
N SER A 103 10.92 -3.50 -4.83
CA SER A 103 12.34 -3.66 -4.52
C SER A 103 13.12 -4.17 -5.75
N TYR A 104 14.42 -4.40 -5.60
CA TYR A 104 15.26 -4.90 -6.68
C TYR A 104 14.72 -6.24 -7.25
N LEU A 105 14.60 -6.33 -8.58
CA LEU A 105 14.06 -7.50 -9.30
C LEU A 105 12.67 -7.98 -8.80
N SER A 106 11.80 -7.06 -8.37
CA SER A 106 10.43 -7.35 -7.97
C SER A 106 9.45 -6.26 -8.38
N GLN A 107 8.16 -6.54 -8.19
CA GLN A 107 7.08 -5.61 -8.41
C GLN A 107 6.09 -5.70 -7.24
N ASP A 108 5.59 -4.56 -6.80
CA ASP A 108 4.50 -4.44 -5.83
C ASP A 108 3.17 -4.86 -6.49
N THR A 109 2.18 -5.16 -5.66
CA THR A 109 0.81 -5.44 -6.14
C THR A 109 0.19 -4.19 -6.80
N ALA A 110 -0.66 -4.41 -7.80
CA ALA A 110 -1.48 -3.36 -8.40
C ALA A 110 -2.58 -2.83 -7.44
N LEU A 111 -2.77 -3.50 -6.30
CA LEU A 111 -3.68 -3.09 -5.24
C LEU A 111 -2.94 -2.19 -4.23
N LEU A 112 -3.25 -0.90 -4.23
CA LEU A 112 -2.60 0.04 -3.32
C LEU A 112 -3.19 -0.11 -1.91
N ARG A 113 -2.40 -0.69 -0.99
CA ARG A 113 -2.72 -0.74 0.46
C ARG A 113 -2.32 0.57 1.14
N VAL A 114 -3.31 1.33 1.59
CA VAL A 114 -3.07 2.60 2.32
C VAL A 114 -3.35 2.40 3.81
N GLY A 115 -2.31 2.52 4.64
CA GLY A 115 -2.45 2.54 6.10
C GLY A 115 -3.02 3.87 6.61
N LEU A 116 -4.14 3.79 7.33
CA LEU A 116 -4.94 4.94 7.76
C LEU A 116 -4.64 5.41 9.18
N GLY A 117 -3.90 4.62 9.96
CA GLY A 117 -3.60 4.91 11.36
C GLY A 117 -4.85 4.87 12.25
N GLY A 118 -4.90 5.74 13.25
CA GLY A 118 -6.06 5.89 14.16
C GLY A 118 -7.24 6.64 13.55
N GLY A 119 -8.25 6.94 14.37
CA GLY A 119 -9.42 7.75 14.00
C GLY A 119 -10.74 6.98 13.95
N ILE A 120 -11.78 7.62 13.44
CA ILE A 120 -13.13 7.05 13.30
C ILE A 120 -13.41 6.71 11.83
N GLU A 121 -14.20 5.66 11.60
CA GLU A 121 -14.83 5.42 10.29
C GLU A 121 -15.69 6.63 9.89
N PRO A 122 -15.80 6.93 8.57
CA PRO A 122 -15.13 6.32 7.41
C PRO A 122 -13.77 6.98 7.05
N VAL A 123 -13.15 6.57 5.93
CA VAL A 123 -12.14 7.38 5.22
C VAL A 123 -12.83 8.61 4.65
N HIS A 124 -12.32 9.80 4.99
CA HIS A 124 -12.95 11.04 4.55
C HIS A 124 -12.97 11.19 3.02
N ARG A 125 -11.82 11.00 2.34
CA ARG A 125 -11.72 11.26 0.91
C ARG A 125 -10.59 10.50 0.21
N ILE A 126 -10.89 9.96 -0.96
CA ILE A 126 -9.94 9.38 -1.92
C ILE A 126 -10.12 10.08 -3.26
N GLU A 127 -9.04 10.58 -3.84
CA GLU A 127 -9.04 11.18 -5.17
C GLU A 127 -8.07 10.42 -6.07
N VAL A 128 -8.50 10.12 -7.30
CA VAL A 128 -7.65 9.54 -8.32
C VAL A 128 -7.64 10.45 -9.53
N TYR A 129 -6.47 11.03 -9.82
CA TYR A 129 -6.23 11.83 -11.00
C TYR A 129 -5.55 10.99 -12.08
N PHE A 130 -6.12 11.00 -13.29
CA PHE A 130 -5.63 10.26 -14.46
C PHE A 130 -4.95 11.23 -15.44
N PRO A 131 -3.61 11.25 -15.55
CA PRO A 131 -2.91 12.27 -16.33
C PRO A 131 -3.19 12.26 -17.83
N LEU A 132 -3.55 11.11 -18.42
CA LEU A 132 -3.83 11.01 -19.85
C LEU A 132 -5.20 11.60 -20.22
N SER A 133 -6.23 11.32 -19.42
CA SER A 133 -7.58 11.81 -19.66
C SER A 133 -7.83 13.19 -19.03
N GLU A 134 -6.95 13.62 -18.12
CA GLU A 134 -7.08 14.80 -17.26
C GLU A 134 -8.29 14.72 -16.30
N GLU A 135 -8.89 13.54 -16.18
CA GLU A 135 -10.05 13.29 -15.33
C GLU A 135 -9.66 13.04 -13.88
N THR A 136 -10.57 13.39 -12.96
CA THR A 136 -10.45 13.07 -11.53
C THR A 136 -11.69 12.38 -11.02
N VAL A 137 -11.51 11.21 -10.40
CA VAL A 137 -12.58 10.50 -9.69
C VAL A 137 -12.39 10.72 -8.19
N VAL A 138 -13.49 11.05 -7.50
CA VAL A 138 -13.50 11.32 -6.06
C VAL A 138 -14.47 10.36 -5.38
N LEU A 139 -13.97 9.66 -4.36
CA LEU A 139 -14.79 8.90 -3.41
C LEU A 139 -14.74 9.60 -2.04
N SER A 140 -15.89 9.71 -1.40
CA SER A 140 -16.03 10.22 -0.03
C SER A 140 -16.64 9.13 0.85
N ASP A 141 -16.37 9.22 2.15
CA ASP A 141 -16.97 8.34 3.16
C ASP A 141 -16.80 6.84 2.86
N VAL A 142 -15.60 6.46 2.43
CA VAL A 142 -15.24 5.07 2.10
C VAL A 142 -14.99 4.27 3.37
N GLU A 143 -15.65 3.13 3.53
CA GLU A 143 -15.42 2.23 4.67
C GLU A 143 -13.93 1.83 4.76
N ARG A 144 -13.36 1.77 5.97
CA ARG A 144 -12.02 1.21 6.15
C ARG A 144 -12.07 -0.32 6.14
N ASN A 145 -10.90 -0.90 5.95
CA ASN A 145 -10.62 -2.34 5.85
C ASN A 145 -11.40 -3.00 4.70
N THR A 146 -11.65 -2.23 3.64
CA THR A 146 -12.29 -2.68 2.41
C THR A 146 -11.36 -2.46 1.22
N ALA A 147 -11.74 -3.06 0.09
CA ALA A 147 -11.15 -2.77 -1.21
C ALA A 147 -12.15 -1.98 -2.06
N VAL A 148 -11.67 -0.91 -2.69
CA VAL A 148 -12.44 -0.10 -3.65
C VAL A 148 -11.79 -0.13 -5.02
N GLU A 149 -12.62 -0.16 -6.06
CA GLU A 149 -12.19 -0.01 -7.45
C GLU A 149 -12.53 1.39 -7.95
N VAL A 150 -11.54 2.09 -8.51
CA VAL A 150 -11.69 3.42 -9.11
C VAL A 150 -11.38 3.32 -10.60
N VAL A 151 -12.41 3.50 -11.42
CA VAL A 151 -12.33 3.33 -12.87
C VAL A 151 -12.21 4.68 -13.56
N GLU A 152 -11.26 4.81 -14.47
CA GLU A 152 -11.13 5.97 -15.34
C GLU A 152 -12.41 6.17 -16.15
N PRO A 153 -13.01 7.38 -16.17
CA PRO A 153 -14.21 7.64 -16.95
C PRO A 153 -14.01 7.33 -18.44
N ALA A 154 -14.90 6.51 -18.99
CA ALA A 154 -14.98 6.28 -20.43
C ALA A 154 -15.65 7.48 -21.09
N SER A 155 -14.87 8.31 -21.80
CA SER A 155 -15.40 9.37 -22.67
C SER A 155 -15.60 8.86 -24.10
#